data_AF-A0AAD5QYT5-F1
#
_entry.id   AF-A0AAD5QYT5-F1
#
_cell.length_a   1.000
_cell.length_b   1.000
_cell.length_c   1.000
_cell.angle_alpha   90.00
_cell.angle_beta   90.00
_cell.angle_gamma   90.00
#
_symmetry.space_group_name_H-M   'P 1'
#
loop_
_entity.id
_entity.type
_entity.pdbx_description
1 polymer ?
#
loop_
_entity_poly.entity_id
_entity_poly.type
_entity_poly.pdbx_seq_one_letter_code
_entity_poly.pdbx_strand_id
1 'polypeptide(L)'
;MVTLVNQDKDNCIITSNTLTGICKGKNAEKCENDKVTGVPGTHLSISGSLSTTNIIMANWSRTMWQDVVNRAVRMLAAGPFGSHFFSASATVAGN
;
A
#
# COMPACT_ATOMS: atom_id res chain seq x y z
N MET A 1 11.65 -14.75 12.50
CA MET A 1 10.93 -15.92 11.98
C MET A 1 10.28 -15.50 10.66
N VAL A 2 10.61 -16.18 9.55
CA VAL A 2 10.00 -15.91 8.23
C VAL A 2 8.88 -16.92 8.06
N THR A 3 7.67 -16.43 7.79
CA THR A 3 6.50 -17.29 7.55
C THR A 3 6.19 -17.27 6.07
N LEU A 4 6.05 -18.46 5.47
CA LEU A 4 5.66 -18.63 4.08
C LEU A 4 4.17 -18.95 4.03
N VAL A 5 3.39 -18.11 3.34
CA VAL A 5 1.96 -18.33 3.12
C VAL A 5 1.76 -18.64 1.65
N ASN A 6 1.11 -19.78 1.37
CA ASN A 6 0.87 -20.26 0.03
C ASN A 6 -0.47 -19.70 -0.46
N GLN A 7 -0.44 -18.78 -1.42
CA GLN A 7 -1.63 -18.34 -2.15
C GLN A 7 -1.52 -18.85 -3.60
N ASP A 8 -1.87 -20.12 -3.79
CA ASP A 8 -2.26 -20.82 -5.03
C ASP A 8 -1.43 -20.62 -6.33
N LYS A 9 -0.25 -20.00 -6.29
CA LYS A 9 0.81 -20.06 -7.33
C LYS A 9 2.12 -19.39 -6.91
N ASP A 10 2.09 -18.42 -5.99
CA ASP A 10 3.26 -17.70 -5.50
C ASP A 10 3.37 -17.81 -3.96
N ASN A 11 4.60 -17.88 -3.43
CA ASN A 11 4.83 -17.91 -1.98
C ASN A 11 5.16 -16.50 -1.46
N CYS A 12 4.47 -16.10 -0.39
CA CYS A 12 4.66 -14.81 0.24
C CYS A 12 5.77 -14.86 1.30
N ILE A 13 6.71 -13.91 1.29
CA ILE A 13 7.73 -13.75 2.33
C ILE A 13 7.25 -12.74 3.37
N ILE A 14 6.96 -13.22 4.57
CA ILE A 14 6.51 -12.38 5.68
C ILE A 14 7.64 -12.20 6.69
N THR A 15 8.06 -10.96 6.89
CA THR A 15 9.01 -10.55 7.93
C THR A 15 8.29 -9.63 8.90
N SER A 16 8.32 -9.96 10.20
CA SER A 16 7.68 -9.13 11.24
C SER A 16 6.23 -8.74 10.91
N ASN A 17 5.43 -9.72 10.47
CA ASN A 17 4.03 -9.56 10.06
C ASN A 17 3.80 -8.67 8.82
N THR A 18 4.85 -8.37 8.05
CA THR A 18 4.79 -7.55 6.84
C THR A 18 5.19 -8.38 5.63
N LEU A 19 4.42 -8.31 4.54
CA LEU A 19 4.79 -8.91 3.27
C LEU A 19 5.96 -8.11 2.66
N THR A 20 7.16 -8.69 2.67
CA THR A 20 8.39 -8.03 2.19
C THR A 20 8.82 -8.48 0.81
N GLY A 21 8.24 -9.57 0.29
CA GLY A 21 8.56 -10.08 -1.05
C GLY A 21 7.66 -11.21 -1.48
N ILE A 22 7.67 -11.47 -2.79
CA ILE A 22 6.91 -12.55 -3.43
C ILE A 22 7.90 -13.47 -4.13
N CYS A 23 7.81 -14.75 -3.82
CA CYS A 23 8.57 -15.81 -4.45
C CYS A 23 7.75 -16.47 -5.55
N LYS A 24 8.20 -16.33 -6.79
CA LYS A 24 7.58 -17.00 -7.92
C LYS A 24 8.11 -18.42 -8.05
N GLY A 25 7.36 -19.38 -7.53
CA GLY A 25 7.74 -20.79 -7.58
C GLY A 25 6.73 -21.66 -6.84
N LYS A 26 6.39 -22.82 -7.41
CA LYS A 26 5.39 -23.74 -6.85
C LYS A 26 5.79 -24.37 -5.50
N ASN A 27 7.06 -24.27 -5.10
CA ASN A 27 7.60 -24.92 -3.90
C ASN A 27 8.18 -23.87 -2.94
N ALA A 28 7.51 -23.67 -1.80
CA ALA A 28 7.89 -22.73 -0.75
C ALA A 28 9.31 -22.95 -0.20
N GLU A 29 9.79 -24.20 -0.20
CA GLU A 29 11.07 -24.60 0.39
C GLU A 29 12.31 -24.21 -0.44
N LYS A 30 12.14 -23.76 -1.68
CA LYS A 30 13.25 -23.41 -2.60
C LYS A 30 13.15 -21.99 -3.15
N CYS A 31 12.78 -21.04 -2.30
CA CYS A 31 12.90 -19.65 -2.69
C CYS A 31 14.37 -19.20 -2.64
N GLU A 32 15.09 -19.45 -3.74
CA GLU A 32 16.42 -18.86 -3.95
C GLU A 32 16.29 -17.34 -4.06
N ASN A 33 17.29 -16.60 -3.56
CA ASN A 33 17.30 -15.13 -3.53
C ASN A 33 16.97 -14.50 -4.90
N ASP A 34 17.37 -15.15 -5.99
CA ASP A 34 17.18 -14.67 -7.37
C ASP A 34 15.73 -14.77 -7.87
N LYS A 35 14.85 -15.45 -7.13
CA LYS A 35 13.41 -15.62 -7.44
C LYS A 35 12.51 -14.78 -6.54
N VAL A 36 13.12 -14.03 -5.60
CA VAL A 36 12.42 -13.08 -4.76
C VAL A 36 12.21 -11.80 -5.55
N THR A 37 10.94 -11.50 -5.80
CA THR A 37 10.54 -10.22 -6.40
C THR A 37 9.95 -9.31 -5.33
N GLY A 38 10.15 -8.00 -5.49
CA GLY A 38 9.45 -7.01 -4.67
C GLY A 38 7.94 -7.15 -4.86
N VAL A 39 7.17 -6.81 -3.82
CA VAL A 39 5.71 -6.78 -3.91
C VAL A 39 5.31 -5.78 -5.01
N PRO A 40 4.55 -6.19 -6.04
CA PRO A 40 4.15 -5.28 -7.11
C PRO A 40 3.44 -4.05 -6.54
N GLY A 41 3.80 -2.86 -7.04
CA GLY A 41 3.26 -1.60 -6.54
C GLY A 41 1.73 -1.50 -6.62
N THR A 42 1.09 -2.23 -7.55
CA THR A 42 -0.36 -2.35 -7.68
C THR A 42 -1.05 -2.98 -6.46
N HIS A 43 -0.33 -3.75 -5.65
CA HIS A 43 -0.83 -4.30 -4.39
C HIS A 43 -0.54 -3.40 -3.18
N LEU A 44 0.29 -2.37 -3.37
CA LEU A 44 0.73 -1.44 -2.33
C LEU A 44 0.08 -0.06 -2.47
N SER A 45 -0.59 0.21 -3.59
CA SER A 45 -1.21 1.49 -3.89
C SER A 45 -2.73 1.39 -3.97
N ILE A 46 -3.39 2.38 -3.37
CA ILE A 46 -4.82 2.65 -3.55
C ILE A 46 -4.90 4.03 -4.17
N SER A 47 -5.46 4.12 -5.38
CA SER A 47 -5.70 5.39 -6.07
C SER A 47 -7.19 5.68 -6.15
N GLY A 48 -7.56 6.96 -6.11
CA GLY A 48 -8.93 7.41 -6.30
C GLY A 48 -8.97 8.89 -6.69
N SER A 49 -10.15 9.34 -7.11
CA SER A 49 -10.40 10.73 -7.47
C SER A 49 -11.32 11.38 -6.45
N LEU A 50 -10.95 12.57 -5.99
CA LEU A 50 -11.80 13.43 -5.16
C LEU A 50 -12.34 14.56 -6.03
N SER A 51 -13.66 14.63 -6.15
CA SER A 51 -14.36 15.71 -6.84
C SER A 51 -15.07 16.58 -5.82
N THR A 52 -15.03 17.90 -6.03
CA THR A 52 -15.77 18.87 -5.21
C THR A 52 -16.65 19.75 -6.10
N THR A 53 -17.85 20.06 -5.62
CA THR A 53 -18.73 21.08 -6.20
C THR A 53 -18.57 22.43 -5.51
N ASN A 54 -17.80 22.48 -4.41
CA ASN A 54 -17.56 23.70 -3.67
C ASN A 54 -16.48 24.54 -4.37
N ILE A 55 -16.87 25.73 -4.83
CA ILE A 55 -15.99 26.62 -5.60
C ILE A 55 -14.78 27.11 -4.80
N ILE A 56 -14.87 27.18 -3.47
CA ILE A 56 -13.75 27.57 -2.62
C ILE A 56 -12.72 26.44 -2.63
N MET A 57 -13.15 25.19 -2.44
CA MET A 57 -12.27 24.02 -2.48
C MET A 57 -11.67 23.76 -3.86
N ALA A 58 -12.40 24.08 -4.93
CA ALA A 58 -11.88 23.98 -6.30
C ALA A 58 -10.67 24.91 -6.53
N ASN A 59 -10.60 26.04 -5.82
CA ASN A 59 -9.50 26.99 -5.89
C ASN A 59 -8.39 26.75 -4.85
N TRP A 60 -8.47 25.66 -4.07
CA TRP A 60 -7.44 25.33 -3.10
C TRP A 60 -6.11 24.98 -3.76
N SER A 61 -5.02 25.41 -3.12
CA SER A 61 -3.68 25.03 -3.55
C SER A 61 -3.47 23.52 -3.38
N ARG A 62 -2.45 22.98 -4.07
CA ARG A 62 -2.03 21.58 -3.90
C ARG A 62 -1.68 21.26 -2.44
N THR A 63 -1.11 22.22 -1.70
CA THR A 63 -0.77 22.04 -0.28
C THR A 63 -2.02 21.90 0.59
N MET A 64 -3.07 22.69 0.34
CA MET A 64 -4.36 22.55 1.02
C MET A 64 -5.02 21.19 0.73
N TRP A 65 -5.00 20.75 -0.53
CA TRP A 65 -5.47 19.41 -0.88
C TRP A 65 -4.63 18.31 -0.22
N GLN A 66 -3.32 18.53 -0.11
CA GLN A 66 -2.40 17.59 0.55
C GLN A 66 -2.76 17.43 2.03
N ASP A 67 -3.15 18.49 2.73
CA ASP A 67 -3.60 18.42 4.12
C ASP A 67 -4.86 17.56 4.29
N VAL A 68 -5.80 17.64 3.34
CA VAL A 68 -7.02 16.80 3.32
C VAL A 68 -6.67 15.32 3.18
N VAL A 69 -5.86 14.96 2.17
CA VAL A 69 -5.50 13.55 1.96
C VAL A 69 -4.59 13.01 3.07
N ASN A 70 -3.72 13.84 3.66
CA ASN A 70 -2.95 13.49 4.85
C ASN A 70 -3.86 13.17 6.04
N ARG A 71 -4.94 13.94 6.22
CA ARG A 71 -5.94 13.65 7.25
C ARG A 71 -6.65 12.32 6.98
N ALA A 72 -6.98 12.02 5.71
CA ALA A 72 -7.55 10.72 5.34
C ALA A 72 -6.60 9.56 5.70
N VAL A 73 -5.30 9.69 5.41
CA VAL A 73 -4.27 8.70 5.80
C VAL A 73 -4.23 8.50 7.31
N ARG A 74 -4.28 9.57 8.11
CA ARG A 74 -4.31 9.47 9.58
C ARG A 74 -5.57 8.76 10.08
N MET A 75 -6.73 9.02 9.46
CA MET A 75 -7.98 8.35 9.81
C MET A 75 -7.94 6.86 9.46
N LEU A 76 -7.32 6.49 8.34
CA LEU A 76 -7.12 5.09 7.96
C LEU A 76 -6.19 4.37 8.96
N ALA A 77 -5.11 5.04 9.39
CA ALA A 77 -4.17 4.51 10.35
C ALA A 77 -4.75 4.36 11.78
N ALA A 78 -5.60 5.30 12.21
CA ALA A 78 -6.25 5.25 13.52
C ALA A 78 -7.53 4.40 13.54
N GLY A 79 -8.08 4.08 12.36
CA GLY A 79 -9.34 3.37 12.20
C GLY A 79 -9.20 1.84 12.25
N PRO A 80 -10.28 1.10 11.93
CA PRO A 80 -10.28 -0.37 11.95
C PRO A 80 -9.29 -0.98 10.94
N PHE A 81 -8.81 -0.18 9.98
CA PHE A 81 -7.83 -0.62 9.00
C PHE A 81 -6.37 -0.36 9.38
N GLY A 82 -6.10 0.25 10.54
CA GLY A 82 -4.74 0.63 10.96
C GLY A 82 -3.77 -0.55 11.04
N SER A 83 -4.25 -1.73 11.42
CA SER A 83 -3.44 -2.95 11.48
C SER A 83 -3.20 -3.63 10.13
N HIS A 84 -3.85 -3.18 9.05
CA HIS A 84 -3.69 -3.74 7.71
C HIS A 84 -2.57 -3.07 6.91
N PHE A 85 -2.02 -1.96 7.40
CA PHE A 85 -0.97 -1.21 6.73
C PHE A 85 0.22 -1.03 7.67
N PHE A 86 1.43 -1.36 7.19
CA PHE A 86 2.66 -1.03 7.92
C PHE A 86 2.92 0.48 7.90
N SER A 87 2.68 1.11 6.74
CA SER A 87 2.76 2.55 6.55
C SER A 87 1.87 2.95 5.39
N ALA A 88 1.31 4.16 5.43
CA ALA A 88 0.53 4.74 4.35
C ALA A 88 0.99 6.17 4.08
N SER A 89 1.02 6.54 2.81
CA SER A 89 1.29 7.91 2.34
C SER A 89 0.34 8.24 1.20
N ALA A 90 -0.13 9.47 1.15
CA ALA A 90 -0.95 9.96 0.06
C ALA A 90 -0.26 11.15 -0.61
N THR A 91 -0.47 11.28 -1.91
CA THR A 91 0.05 12.40 -2.70
C THR A 91 -1.03 12.90 -3.62
N VAL A 92 -1.25 14.21 -3.63
CA VAL A 92 -2.11 14.84 -4.65
C VAL A 92 -1.36 14.84 -5.97
N ALA A 93 -1.88 14.16 -6.99
CA ALA A 93 -1.34 14.27 -8.35
C ALA A 93 -1.52 15.71 -8.87
N GLY A 94 -0.47 16.29 -9.42
CA GLY A 94 -0.60 17.52 -10.21
C GLY A 94 -1.00 17.15 -11.63
N ASN A 95 -1.83 17.98 -12.25
CA ASN A 95 -1.89 18.02 -13.72
C ASN A 95 -0.65 18.73 -14.26
#